data_AF-A0A940TK64-F1
#
_entry.id   AF-A0A940TK64-F1
#
_cell.length_a   1.000
_cell.length_b   1.000
_cell.length_c   1.000
_cell.angle_alpha   90.00
_cell.angle_beta   90.00
_cell.angle_gamma   90.00
#
_symmetry.space_group_name_H-M   'P 1'
#
loop_
_entity.id
_entity.type
_entity.pdbx_description
1 polymer ?
#
loop_
_entity_poly.entity_id
_entity_poly.type
_entity_poly.pdbx_seq_one_letter_code
_entity_poly.pdbx_strand_id
1 'polypeptide(L)'
;MGRKRTRTRKLIYFCVAGLIILVVQGCAPLRDMTGKVKVKMEAHQYLQRAKGLLAQGDYEGAFNENSKILSLAIHRSPEDEALFNMGWIYAYPENPKKDYKRSIFFFKKLLEDFPQSPWSERAKIWLGILQENEKLTQRAEALNRRNEKSKQLGRMIEEWEQTREPFLLSQKLLTEGNYEGALMENQRILSLSGQNPPADEALFNMGLIHAHPGYGKRDIIKSLALFKRLIKDHPRSPWVEQAKTWVGLLQENEKLSHSIEELSRVIEKSKQVDIEIEEKKREKAK
;
A
#
# COMPACT_ATOMS: atom_id res chain seq x y z
N MET A 1 23.72 -95.29 58.17
CA MET A 1 23.24 -93.95 58.59
C MET A 1 23.45 -92.96 57.45
N GLY A 2 22.52 -92.01 57.24
CA GLY A 2 22.80 -90.73 56.57
C GLY A 2 22.41 -90.59 55.09
N ARG A 3 21.13 -90.34 54.76
CA ARG A 3 20.75 -89.76 53.44
C ARG A 3 19.34 -89.14 53.41
N LYS A 4 19.08 -88.07 54.19
CA LYS A 4 17.84 -87.26 54.05
C LYS A 4 18.00 -85.74 54.24
N ARG A 5 19.22 -85.17 54.26
CA ARG A 5 19.44 -83.72 54.50
C ARG A 5 19.71 -82.85 53.25
N THR A 6 19.84 -83.42 52.05
CA THR A 6 20.26 -82.66 50.85
C THR A 6 19.11 -82.08 50.02
N ARG A 7 17.92 -82.66 50.06
CA ARG A 7 16.77 -82.22 49.22
C ARG A 7 16.09 -80.96 49.78
N THR A 8 15.98 -80.85 51.10
CA THR A 8 15.39 -79.69 51.79
C THR A 8 16.27 -78.44 51.66
N ARG A 9 17.60 -78.58 51.70
CA ARG A 9 18.52 -77.46 51.47
C ARG A 9 18.40 -76.91 50.04
N LYS A 10 18.30 -77.77 49.02
CA LYS A 10 18.12 -77.34 47.62
C LYS A 10 16.83 -76.56 47.39
N LEU A 11 15.73 -76.95 48.05
CA LEU A 11 14.45 -76.23 47.96
C LEU A 11 14.55 -74.83 48.58
N ILE A 12 15.22 -74.71 49.74
CA ILE A 12 15.46 -73.42 50.39
C ILE A 12 16.33 -72.51 49.51
N TYR A 13 17.40 -73.03 48.91
CA TYR A 13 18.21 -72.25 47.96
C TYR A 13 17.41 -71.80 46.74
N PHE A 14 16.49 -72.62 46.24
CA PHE A 14 15.63 -72.25 45.11
C PHE A 14 14.62 -71.16 45.49
N CYS A 15 14.01 -71.22 46.68
CA CYS A 15 13.11 -70.18 47.19
C CYS A 15 13.84 -68.86 47.47
N VAL A 16 15.06 -68.94 48.04
CA VAL A 16 15.90 -67.75 48.28
C VAL A 16 16.37 -67.14 46.96
N ALA A 17 16.76 -67.95 45.97
CA ALA A 17 17.10 -67.45 44.64
C ALA A 17 15.90 -66.81 43.93
N GLY A 18 14.70 -67.39 44.03
CA GLY A 18 13.47 -66.81 43.49
C GLY A 18 13.08 -65.49 44.15
N LEU A 19 13.24 -65.36 45.47
CA LEU A 19 13.02 -64.11 46.20
C LEU A 19 14.03 -63.03 45.79
N ILE A 20 15.31 -63.39 45.60
CA ILE A 20 16.33 -62.45 45.11
C ILE A 20 15.99 -61.98 43.69
N ILE A 21 15.52 -62.86 42.80
CA ILE A 21 15.11 -62.50 41.44
C ILE A 21 13.90 -61.55 41.44
N LEU A 22 12.90 -61.79 42.29
CA LEU A 22 11.74 -60.89 42.45
C LEU A 22 12.14 -59.51 42.99
N VAL A 23 13.07 -59.46 43.95
CA VAL A 23 13.60 -58.19 44.50
C VAL A 23 14.41 -57.42 43.44
N VAL A 24 15.21 -58.11 42.62
CA VAL A 24 16.02 -57.48 41.57
C VAL A 24 15.17 -57.02 40.38
N GLN A 25 14.13 -57.77 40.00
CA GLN A 25 13.21 -57.39 38.91
C GLN A 25 12.19 -56.30 39.32
N GLY A 26 11.90 -56.15 40.61
CA GLY A 26 11.00 -55.10 41.12
C GLY A 26 11.59 -53.68 41.09
N CYS A 27 12.92 -53.53 41.07
CA CYS A 27 13.56 -52.21 41.16
C CYS A 27 13.52 -51.38 39.87
N ALA A 28 13.55 -52.01 38.69
CA ALA A 28 13.55 -51.27 37.42
C ALA A 28 12.21 -50.57 37.12
N PRO A 29 11.03 -51.21 37.29
CA PRO A 29 9.73 -50.55 37.12
C PRO A 29 9.48 -49.42 38.14
N LEU A 30 9.95 -49.60 39.39
CA LEU A 30 9.83 -48.58 40.45
C LEU A 30 10.69 -47.34 40.18
N ARG A 31 11.88 -47.52 39.62
CA ARG A 31 12.76 -46.40 39.23
C ARG A 31 12.22 -45.61 38.04
N ASP A 32 11.60 -46.28 37.06
CA ASP A 32 10.93 -45.62 35.93
C ASP A 32 9.67 -44.85 36.39
N MET A 33 8.87 -45.45 37.28
CA MET A 33 7.68 -44.80 37.85
C MET A 33 8.05 -43.55 38.67
N THR A 34 9.08 -43.61 39.52
CA THR A 34 9.53 -42.45 40.30
C THR A 34 10.09 -41.33 39.42
N GLY A 35 10.77 -41.67 38.31
CA GLY A 35 11.19 -40.70 37.30
C GLY A 35 10.00 -39.97 36.64
N LYS A 36 9.00 -40.73 36.16
CA LYS A 36 7.79 -40.16 35.52
C LYS A 36 6.97 -39.28 36.46
N VAL A 37 6.90 -39.62 37.76
CA VAL A 37 6.22 -38.81 38.77
C VAL A 37 6.97 -37.49 39.01
N LYS A 38 8.30 -37.53 39.10
CA LYS A 38 9.14 -36.33 39.31
C LYS A 38 8.99 -35.33 38.16
N VAL A 39 9.08 -35.79 36.91
CA VAL A 39 8.91 -34.93 35.71
C VAL A 39 7.50 -34.34 35.67
N LYS A 40 6.47 -35.12 36.02
CA LYS A 40 5.10 -34.62 36.08
C LYS A 40 4.95 -33.53 37.15
N MET A 41 5.51 -33.72 38.33
CA MET A 41 5.46 -32.72 39.41
C MET A 41 6.17 -31.42 39.01
N GLU A 42 7.31 -31.52 38.34
CA GLU A 42 8.06 -30.37 37.81
C GLU A 42 7.25 -29.58 36.77
N ALA A 43 6.58 -30.27 35.84
CA ALA A 43 5.67 -29.63 34.88
C ALA A 43 4.52 -28.87 35.55
N HIS A 44 3.96 -29.41 36.63
CA HIS A 44 2.90 -28.71 37.39
C HIS A 44 3.46 -27.48 38.12
N GLN A 45 4.71 -27.52 38.61
CA GLN A 45 5.34 -26.35 39.22
C GLN A 45 5.54 -25.22 38.21
N TYR A 46 6.04 -25.55 37.01
CA TYR A 46 6.14 -24.58 35.92
C TYR A 46 4.77 -23.98 35.56
N LEU A 47 3.72 -24.80 35.50
CA LEU A 47 2.37 -24.32 35.22
C LEU A 47 1.88 -23.33 36.28
N GLN A 48 2.09 -23.63 37.57
CA GLN A 48 1.68 -22.71 38.65
C GLN A 48 2.45 -21.39 38.61
N ARG A 49 3.75 -21.42 38.32
CA ARG A 49 4.55 -20.19 38.13
C ARG A 49 4.06 -19.39 36.94
N ALA A 50 3.79 -20.05 35.82
CA ALA A 50 3.28 -19.39 34.64
C ALA A 50 1.98 -18.62 34.94
N LYS A 51 1.03 -19.24 35.67
CA LYS A 51 -0.21 -18.59 36.10
C LYS A 51 0.03 -17.39 37.02
N GLY A 52 0.95 -17.52 37.96
CA GLY A 52 1.35 -16.42 38.85
C GLY A 52 1.91 -15.22 38.07
N LEU A 53 2.77 -15.49 37.08
CA LEU A 53 3.34 -14.46 36.21
C LEU A 53 2.28 -13.81 35.33
N LEU A 54 1.31 -14.56 34.80
CA LEU A 54 0.17 -13.99 34.07
C LEU A 54 -0.65 -13.04 34.93
N ALA A 55 -0.93 -13.43 36.18
CA ALA A 55 -1.67 -12.57 37.11
C ALA A 55 -0.92 -11.27 37.45
N GLN A 56 0.41 -11.26 37.30
CA GLN A 56 1.26 -10.09 37.49
C GLN A 56 1.44 -9.27 36.19
N GLY A 57 0.88 -9.72 35.06
CA GLY A 57 1.09 -9.11 33.75
C GLY A 57 2.46 -9.42 33.11
N ASP A 58 3.25 -10.32 33.69
CA ASP A 58 4.50 -10.79 33.08
C ASP A 58 4.21 -11.89 32.05
N TYR A 59 3.77 -11.46 30.88
CA TYR A 59 3.42 -12.35 29.76
C TYR A 59 4.62 -13.13 29.22
N GLU A 60 5.81 -12.53 29.23
CA GLU A 60 7.02 -13.16 28.70
C GLU A 60 7.55 -14.22 29.67
N GLY A 61 7.60 -13.90 30.97
CA GLY A 61 7.89 -14.87 32.02
C GLY A 61 6.90 -16.04 32.01
N ALA A 62 5.60 -15.74 31.92
CA ALA A 62 4.57 -16.78 31.82
C ALA A 62 4.72 -17.65 30.57
N PHE A 63 5.05 -17.06 29.43
CA PHE A 63 5.29 -17.81 28.20
C PHE A 63 6.51 -18.74 28.33
N ASN A 64 7.59 -18.24 28.95
CA ASN A 64 8.80 -19.02 29.18
C ASN A 64 8.56 -20.21 30.12
N GLU A 65 7.79 -20.02 31.20
CA GLU A 65 7.42 -21.12 32.10
C GLU A 65 6.53 -22.16 31.40
N ASN A 66 5.57 -21.75 30.57
CA ASN A 66 4.80 -22.70 29.75
C ASN A 66 5.67 -23.44 28.72
N SER A 67 6.66 -22.75 28.13
CA SER A 67 7.59 -23.37 27.17
C SER A 67 8.45 -24.46 27.81
N LYS A 68 8.84 -24.28 29.08
CA LYS A 68 9.55 -25.32 29.84
C LYS A 68 8.73 -26.58 30.00
N ILE A 69 7.41 -26.47 30.17
CA ILE A 69 6.51 -27.63 30.24
C ILE A 69 6.60 -28.46 28.95
N LEU A 70 6.52 -27.80 27.79
CA LEU A 70 6.60 -28.49 26.49
C LEU A 70 7.96 -29.14 26.23
N SER A 71 9.03 -28.60 26.82
CA SER A 71 10.38 -29.18 26.70
C SER A 71 10.55 -30.52 27.43
N LEU A 72 9.64 -30.83 28.37
CA LEU A 72 9.67 -32.09 29.13
C LEU A 72 9.07 -33.28 28.35
N ALA A 73 8.38 -33.04 27.22
CA ALA A 73 7.85 -34.06 26.30
C ALA A 73 7.10 -35.23 26.99
N ILE A 74 6.23 -34.87 27.94
CA ILE A 74 5.37 -35.76 28.71
C ILE A 74 4.19 -36.28 27.87
N HIS A 75 3.78 -35.55 26.82
CA HIS A 75 2.67 -35.87 25.91
C HIS A 75 1.33 -36.14 26.63
N ARG A 76 1.07 -35.36 27.67
CA ARG A 76 -0.17 -35.35 28.46
C ARG A 76 -0.24 -34.10 29.30
N SER A 77 -1.35 -33.94 30.02
CA SER A 77 -1.50 -32.87 31.02
C SER A 77 -0.29 -32.80 31.98
N PRO A 78 0.31 -31.60 32.16
CA PRO A 78 -0.23 -30.27 31.86
C PRO A 78 0.21 -29.61 30.52
N GLU A 79 0.75 -30.34 29.54
CA GLU A 79 1.20 -29.75 28.27
C GLU A 79 0.08 -29.13 27.44
N ASP A 80 -1.11 -29.73 27.49
CA ASP A 80 -2.31 -29.24 26.84
C ASP A 80 -2.73 -27.86 27.39
N GLU A 81 -2.72 -27.71 28.71
CA GLU A 81 -2.94 -26.42 29.37
C GLU A 81 -1.83 -25.41 29.05
N ALA A 82 -0.58 -25.86 28.94
CA ALA A 82 0.53 -24.99 28.56
C ALA A 82 0.35 -24.41 27.15
N LEU A 83 -0.04 -25.24 26.17
CA LEU A 83 -0.38 -24.79 24.82
C LEU A 83 -1.56 -23.80 24.83
N PHE A 84 -2.61 -24.08 25.61
CA PHE A 84 -3.72 -23.16 25.76
C PHE A 84 -3.26 -21.79 26.30
N ASN A 85 -2.47 -21.79 27.38
CA ASN A 85 -1.94 -20.57 27.98
C ASN A 85 -1.06 -19.78 27.02
N MET A 86 -0.21 -20.45 26.25
CA MET A 86 0.62 -19.81 25.22
C MET A 86 -0.23 -19.17 24.12
N GLY A 87 -1.29 -19.85 23.66
CA GLY A 87 -2.28 -19.27 22.75
C GLY A 87 -2.96 -18.03 23.33
N TRP A 88 -3.43 -18.13 24.58
CA TRP A 88 -4.08 -17.04 25.29
C TRP A 88 -3.16 -15.83 25.48
N ILE A 89 -1.92 -16.02 25.91
CA ILE A 89 -0.92 -14.96 26.09
C ILE A 89 -0.79 -14.10 24.85
N TYR A 90 -0.69 -14.74 23.68
CA TYR A 90 -0.56 -14.02 22.41
C TYR A 90 -1.88 -13.41 21.92
N ALA A 91 -3.03 -13.88 22.39
CA ALA A 91 -4.33 -13.26 22.11
C ALA A 91 -4.64 -12.08 23.05
N TYR A 92 -3.96 -11.98 24.18
CA TYR A 92 -4.36 -11.08 25.26
C TYR A 92 -4.20 -9.60 24.86
N PRO A 93 -5.27 -8.78 24.90
CA PRO A 93 -5.23 -7.39 24.41
C PRO A 93 -4.18 -6.50 25.08
N GLU A 94 -3.96 -6.69 26.38
CA GLU A 94 -3.02 -5.91 27.19
C GLU A 94 -1.57 -6.40 27.06
N ASN A 95 -1.33 -7.53 26.40
CA ASN A 95 0.03 -7.95 26.09
C ASN A 95 0.59 -7.04 24.98
N PRO A 96 1.64 -6.24 25.23
CA PRO A 96 2.24 -5.38 24.21
C PRO A 96 2.89 -6.18 23.08
N LYS A 97 3.28 -7.44 23.35
CA LYS A 97 3.83 -8.39 22.38
C LYS A 97 2.76 -9.35 21.83
N LYS A 98 1.47 -9.00 21.92
CA LYS A 98 0.38 -9.83 21.36
C LYS A 98 0.62 -10.10 19.86
N ASP A 99 0.32 -11.32 19.44
CA ASP A 99 0.51 -11.78 18.07
C ASP A 99 -0.55 -12.84 17.78
N TYR A 100 -1.63 -12.43 17.11
CA TYR A 100 -2.76 -13.31 16.82
C TYR A 100 -2.38 -14.50 15.93
N LYS A 101 -1.33 -14.40 15.10
CA LYS A 101 -0.85 -15.53 14.30
C LYS A 101 -0.18 -16.58 15.18
N ARG A 102 0.66 -16.15 16.13
CA ARG A 102 1.24 -17.07 17.14
C ARG A 102 0.17 -17.67 18.03
N SER A 103 -0.83 -16.87 18.44
CA SER A 103 -1.96 -17.37 19.21
C SER A 103 -2.71 -18.50 18.48
N ILE A 104 -3.07 -18.27 17.22
CA ILE A 104 -3.70 -19.27 16.35
C ILE A 104 -2.83 -20.52 16.22
N PHE A 105 -1.51 -20.37 16.09
CA PHE A 105 -0.59 -21.50 16.02
C PHE A 105 -0.68 -22.40 17.26
N PHE A 106 -0.63 -21.84 18.47
CA PHE A 106 -0.72 -22.64 19.70
C PHE A 106 -2.09 -23.29 19.91
N PHE A 107 -3.18 -22.60 19.56
CA PHE A 107 -4.52 -23.20 19.61
C PHE A 107 -4.67 -24.34 18.60
N LYS A 108 -4.14 -24.22 17.39
CA LYS A 108 -4.12 -25.32 16.42
C LYS A 108 -3.30 -26.50 16.92
N LYS A 109 -2.09 -26.23 17.44
CA LYS A 109 -1.22 -27.26 18.00
C LYS A 109 -1.89 -28.01 19.15
N LEU A 110 -2.60 -27.31 20.03
CA LEU A 110 -3.40 -27.93 21.09
C LEU A 110 -4.47 -28.90 20.55
N LEU A 111 -5.19 -28.49 19.51
CA LEU A 111 -6.24 -29.31 18.90
C LEU A 111 -5.68 -30.51 18.11
N GLU A 112 -4.47 -30.37 17.57
CA GLU A 112 -3.75 -31.44 16.86
C GLU A 112 -3.15 -32.45 17.84
N ASP A 113 -2.42 -31.98 18.86
CA ASP A 113 -1.67 -32.82 19.79
C ASP A 113 -2.57 -33.42 20.89
N PHE A 114 -3.62 -32.68 21.32
CA PHE A 114 -4.50 -33.07 22.43
C PHE A 114 -5.99 -32.87 22.11
N PRO A 115 -6.55 -33.56 21.09
CA PRO A 115 -7.93 -33.36 20.65
C PRO A 115 -8.99 -33.58 21.75
N GLN A 116 -8.72 -34.47 22.71
CA GLN A 116 -9.60 -34.79 23.84
C GLN A 116 -9.31 -33.97 25.11
N SER A 117 -8.47 -32.92 25.03
CA SER A 117 -8.15 -32.07 26.17
C SER A 117 -9.41 -31.32 26.66
N PRO A 118 -9.55 -31.09 27.99
CA PRO A 118 -10.53 -30.15 28.52
C PRO A 118 -10.41 -28.74 27.95
N TRP A 119 -9.25 -28.38 27.38
CA TRP A 119 -8.98 -27.07 26.78
C TRP A 119 -9.38 -26.97 25.29
N SER A 120 -9.70 -28.08 24.63
CA SER A 120 -9.99 -28.13 23.20
C SER A 120 -11.15 -27.23 22.80
N GLU A 121 -12.28 -27.29 23.50
CA GLU A 121 -13.46 -26.48 23.14
C GLU A 121 -13.18 -24.98 23.29
N ARG A 122 -12.44 -24.59 24.34
CA ARG A 122 -12.02 -23.20 24.52
C ARG A 122 -11.07 -22.75 23.40
N ALA A 123 -10.13 -23.60 23.00
CA ALA A 123 -9.21 -23.32 21.92
C ALA A 123 -9.92 -23.13 20.57
N LYS A 124 -10.96 -23.95 20.27
CA LYS A 124 -11.80 -23.79 19.08
C LYS A 124 -12.51 -22.43 19.06
N ILE A 125 -13.07 -22.01 20.20
CA ILE A 125 -13.74 -20.71 20.32
C ILE A 125 -12.76 -19.57 20.03
N TRP A 126 -11.58 -19.60 20.66
CA TRP A 126 -10.55 -18.58 20.42
C TRP A 126 -10.07 -18.55 18.98
N LEU A 127 -9.85 -19.72 18.38
CA LEU A 127 -9.48 -19.82 16.97
C LEU A 127 -10.53 -19.17 16.08
N GLY A 128 -11.82 -19.43 16.32
CA GLY A 128 -12.93 -18.80 15.58
C GLY A 128 -12.97 -17.28 15.75
N ILE A 129 -12.83 -16.78 16.98
CA ILE A 129 -12.80 -15.33 17.28
C ILE A 129 -11.64 -14.65 16.55
N LEU A 130 -10.43 -15.21 16.65
CA LEU A 130 -9.23 -14.61 16.05
C LEU A 130 -9.30 -14.62 14.52
N GLN A 131 -9.80 -15.69 13.92
CA GLN A 131 -10.00 -15.77 12.47
C GLN A 131 -11.05 -14.78 11.97
N GLU A 132 -12.17 -14.63 12.69
CA GLU A 132 -13.18 -13.64 12.30
C GLU A 132 -12.68 -12.22 12.49
N ASN A 133 -11.91 -11.94 13.55
CA ASN A 133 -11.26 -10.65 13.76
C ASN A 133 -10.30 -10.29 12.61
N GLU A 134 -9.51 -11.24 12.14
CA GLU A 134 -8.62 -11.05 10.97
C GLU A 134 -9.43 -10.71 9.71
N LYS A 135 -10.52 -11.43 9.44
CA LYS A 135 -11.41 -11.13 8.31
C LYS A 135 -12.06 -9.76 8.42
N LEU A 136 -12.53 -9.39 9.61
CA LEU A 136 -13.14 -8.08 9.86
C LEU A 136 -12.13 -6.94 9.65
N THR A 137 -10.89 -7.11 10.12
CA THR A 137 -9.80 -6.17 9.90
C THR A 137 -9.53 -5.97 8.41
N GLN A 138 -9.39 -7.07 7.66
CA GLN A 138 -9.17 -7.01 6.21
C GLN A 138 -10.34 -6.32 5.47
N ARG A 139 -11.59 -6.61 5.87
CA ARG A 139 -12.78 -5.96 5.31
C ARG A 139 -12.80 -4.45 5.62
N ALA A 140 -12.46 -4.06 6.85
CA ALA A 140 -12.41 -2.66 7.26
C ALA A 140 -11.36 -1.88 6.46
N GLU A 141 -10.16 -2.45 6.27
CA GLU A 141 -9.13 -1.86 5.43
C GLU A 141 -9.58 -1.70 3.97
N ALA A 142 -10.23 -2.72 3.40
CA ALA A 142 -10.75 -2.64 2.04
C ALA A 142 -11.83 -1.56 1.88
N LEU A 143 -12.71 -1.43 2.88
CA LEU A 143 -13.78 -0.42 2.90
C LEU A 143 -13.20 0.99 3.05
N ASN A 144 -12.18 1.16 3.90
CA ASN A 144 -11.44 2.42 4.03
C ASN A 144 -10.77 2.82 2.72
N ARG A 145 -10.10 1.89 2.03
CA ARG A 145 -9.52 2.14 0.70
C ARG A 145 -10.56 2.58 -0.32
N ARG A 146 -11.76 1.97 -0.29
CA ARG A 146 -12.87 2.33 -1.19
C ARG A 146 -13.43 3.71 -0.86
N ASN A 147 -13.59 4.02 0.42
CA ASN A 147 -14.07 5.32 0.87
C ASN A 147 -13.11 6.45 0.47
N GLU A 148 -11.80 6.23 0.59
CA GLU A 148 -10.81 7.23 0.16
C GLU A 148 -10.87 7.48 -1.36
N LYS A 149 -11.00 6.42 -2.17
CA LYS A 149 -11.23 6.56 -3.61
C LYS A 149 -12.52 7.33 -3.92
N SER A 150 -13.60 7.06 -3.17
CA SER A 150 -14.87 7.78 -3.33
C SER A 150 -14.74 9.26 -2.99
N LYS A 151 -14.03 9.60 -1.93
CA LYS A 151 -13.76 11.00 -1.55
C LYS A 151 -12.90 11.72 -2.60
N GLN A 152 -11.89 11.03 -3.14
CA GLN A 152 -11.07 11.57 -4.23
C GLN A 152 -11.92 11.85 -5.47
N LEU A 153 -12.77 10.89 -5.86
CA LEU A 153 -13.68 11.08 -7.00
C LEU A 153 -14.66 12.23 -6.76
N GLY A 154 -15.20 12.37 -5.55
CA GLY A 154 -16.07 13.48 -5.19
C GLY A 154 -15.39 14.84 -5.37
N ARG A 155 -14.14 14.98 -4.90
CA ARG A 155 -13.33 16.20 -5.11
C ARG A 155 -13.09 16.50 -6.59
N MET A 156 -12.79 15.47 -7.38
CA MET A 156 -12.58 15.63 -8.83
C MET A 156 -13.86 16.08 -9.55
N ILE A 157 -15.02 15.55 -9.16
CA ILE A 157 -16.32 15.95 -9.72
C ILE A 157 -16.61 17.41 -9.35
N GLU A 158 -16.41 17.80 -8.09
CA GLU A 158 -16.62 19.17 -7.64
C GLU A 158 -15.73 20.18 -8.38
N GLU A 159 -14.44 19.85 -8.60
CA GLU A 159 -13.51 20.66 -9.40
C GLU A 159 -13.96 20.77 -10.87
N TRP A 160 -14.44 19.67 -11.45
CA TRP A 160 -15.00 19.65 -12.81
C TRP A 160 -16.29 20.49 -12.92
N GLU A 161 -17.17 20.42 -11.94
CA GLU A 161 -18.41 21.19 -11.93
C GLU A 161 -18.14 22.70 -11.86
N GLN A 162 -17.12 23.12 -11.11
CA GLN A 162 -16.73 24.53 -11.01
C GLN A 162 -16.19 25.11 -12.33
N THR A 163 -15.56 24.28 -13.17
CA THR A 163 -14.98 24.72 -14.46
C THR A 163 -15.95 24.58 -15.63
N ARG A 164 -17.02 23.80 -15.49
CA ARG A 164 -18.00 23.53 -16.54
C ARG A 164 -18.68 24.78 -17.10
N GLU A 165 -19.20 25.64 -16.23
CA GLU A 165 -19.90 26.86 -16.65
C GLU A 165 -18.96 27.86 -17.35
N PRO A 166 -17.80 28.22 -16.78
CA PRO A 166 -16.80 29.03 -17.49
C PRO A 166 -16.41 28.46 -18.86
N PHE A 167 -16.26 27.13 -18.96
CA PHE A 167 -15.92 26.47 -20.21
C PHE A 167 -17.00 26.65 -21.28
N LEU A 168 -18.26 26.35 -20.97
CA LEU A 168 -19.38 26.52 -21.89
C LEU A 168 -19.54 28.00 -22.31
N LEU A 169 -19.40 28.91 -21.35
CA LEU A 169 -19.51 30.34 -21.60
C LEU A 169 -18.37 30.84 -22.52
N SER A 170 -17.14 30.36 -22.30
CA SER A 170 -16.00 30.73 -23.14
C SER A 170 -16.21 30.34 -24.61
N GLN A 171 -16.73 29.14 -24.88
CA GLN A 171 -17.03 28.68 -26.23
C GLN A 171 -18.13 29.52 -26.88
N LYS A 172 -19.20 29.80 -26.13
CA LYS A 172 -20.28 30.65 -26.61
C LYS A 172 -19.76 32.03 -27.01
N LEU A 173 -18.95 32.66 -26.15
CA LEU A 173 -18.38 33.98 -26.41
C LEU A 173 -17.47 33.98 -27.65
N LEU A 174 -16.72 32.89 -27.89
CA LEU A 174 -15.95 32.73 -29.13
C LEU A 174 -16.83 32.71 -30.37
N THR A 175 -17.94 31.97 -30.34
CA THR A 175 -18.87 31.91 -31.50
C THR A 175 -19.55 33.25 -31.76
N GLU A 176 -19.72 34.08 -30.74
CA GLU A 176 -20.25 35.44 -30.84
C GLU A 176 -19.18 36.46 -31.26
N GLY A 177 -17.92 36.05 -31.41
CA GLY A 177 -16.79 36.93 -31.72
C GLY A 177 -16.32 37.80 -30.55
N ASN A 178 -16.82 37.55 -29.34
CA ASN A 178 -16.39 38.24 -28.12
C ASN A 178 -15.11 37.57 -27.56
N TYR A 179 -13.99 37.84 -28.23
CA TYR A 179 -12.68 37.28 -27.88
C TYR A 179 -12.23 37.63 -26.46
N GLU A 180 -12.47 38.86 -26.01
CA GLU A 180 -12.13 39.33 -24.66
C GLU A 180 -12.87 38.57 -23.58
N GLY A 181 -14.20 38.40 -23.74
CA GLY A 181 -14.99 37.62 -22.82
C GLY A 181 -14.54 36.15 -22.79
N ALA A 182 -14.25 35.59 -23.96
CA ALA A 182 -13.71 34.23 -24.05
C ALA A 182 -12.34 34.09 -23.35
N LEU A 183 -11.44 35.06 -23.49
CA LEU A 183 -10.15 35.08 -22.78
C LEU A 183 -10.35 35.17 -21.27
N MET A 184 -11.30 35.98 -20.80
CA MET A 184 -11.61 36.10 -19.36
C MET A 184 -12.08 34.77 -18.77
N GLU A 185 -13.01 34.08 -19.44
CA GLU A 185 -13.50 32.79 -18.95
C GLU A 185 -12.44 31.69 -19.02
N ASN A 186 -11.61 31.65 -20.07
CA ASN A 186 -10.48 30.71 -20.12
C ASN A 186 -9.44 31.00 -19.01
N GLN A 187 -9.19 32.27 -18.69
CA GLN A 187 -8.33 32.65 -17.57
C GLN A 187 -8.94 32.22 -16.22
N ARG A 188 -10.26 32.29 -16.08
CA ARG A 188 -10.98 31.79 -14.91
C ARG A 188 -10.84 30.28 -14.78
N ILE A 189 -10.95 29.53 -15.87
CA ILE A 189 -10.70 28.08 -15.89
C ILE A 189 -9.30 27.77 -15.37
N LEU A 190 -8.26 28.48 -15.84
CA LEU A 190 -6.89 28.30 -15.36
C LEU A 190 -6.74 28.58 -13.86
N SER A 191 -7.46 29.58 -13.34
CA SER A 191 -7.43 29.89 -11.90
C SER A 191 -8.09 28.83 -11.03
N LEU A 192 -9.14 28.17 -11.55
CA LEU A 192 -9.91 27.15 -10.83
C LEU A 192 -9.24 25.76 -10.90
N SER A 193 -8.74 25.38 -12.07
CA SER A 193 -8.18 24.05 -12.33
C SER A 193 -6.66 23.96 -12.12
N GLY A 194 -5.96 25.09 -12.06
CA GLY A 194 -4.50 25.13 -11.89
C GLY A 194 -3.77 24.43 -13.04
N GLN A 195 -3.24 23.23 -12.78
CA GLN A 195 -2.56 22.38 -13.78
C GLN A 195 -3.41 21.17 -14.23
N ASN A 196 -4.59 20.97 -13.63
CA ASN A 196 -5.47 19.87 -13.99
C ASN A 196 -6.31 20.23 -15.23
N PRO A 197 -6.72 19.25 -16.05
CA PRO A 197 -7.72 19.49 -17.08
C PRO A 197 -9.00 20.12 -16.48
N PRO A 198 -9.64 21.09 -17.15
CA PRO A 198 -9.40 21.53 -18.53
C PRO A 198 -8.41 22.71 -18.70
N ALA A 199 -7.42 22.89 -17.80
CA ALA A 199 -6.42 23.96 -17.91
C ALA A 199 -5.62 23.92 -19.22
N ASP A 200 -5.28 22.72 -19.69
CA ASP A 200 -4.59 22.49 -20.95
C ASP A 200 -5.40 22.99 -22.14
N GLU A 201 -6.68 22.67 -22.19
CA GLU A 201 -7.61 23.16 -23.21
C GLU A 201 -7.79 24.68 -23.13
N ALA A 202 -7.86 25.25 -21.93
CA ALA A 202 -7.95 26.70 -21.75
C ALA A 202 -6.70 27.42 -22.31
N LEU A 203 -5.49 26.90 -22.06
CA LEU A 203 -4.26 27.42 -22.67
C LEU A 203 -4.30 27.33 -24.20
N PHE A 204 -4.80 26.21 -24.74
CA PHE A 204 -4.93 26.02 -26.18
C PHE A 204 -5.88 27.06 -26.79
N ASN A 205 -7.07 27.22 -26.21
CA ASN A 205 -8.08 28.17 -26.66
C ASN A 205 -7.58 29.62 -26.60
N MET A 206 -6.93 30.01 -25.50
CA MET A 206 -6.30 31.34 -25.40
C MET A 206 -5.23 31.55 -26.47
N GLY A 207 -4.43 30.53 -26.76
CA GLY A 207 -3.43 30.56 -27.83
C GLY A 207 -4.08 30.81 -29.20
N LEU A 208 -5.18 30.11 -29.49
CA LEU A 208 -5.96 30.30 -30.72
C LEU A 208 -6.54 31.71 -30.83
N ILE A 209 -7.14 32.23 -29.75
CA ILE A 209 -7.71 33.58 -29.73
C ILE A 209 -6.64 34.62 -30.05
N HIS A 210 -5.48 34.54 -29.40
CA HIS A 210 -4.38 35.46 -29.65
C HIS A 210 -3.77 35.33 -31.04
N ALA A 211 -3.97 34.20 -31.74
CA ALA A 211 -3.59 34.02 -33.13
C ALA A 211 -4.71 34.36 -34.13
N HIS A 212 -5.93 34.63 -33.67
CA HIS A 212 -7.10 34.75 -34.54
C HIS A 212 -7.08 36.06 -35.35
N PRO A 213 -7.23 36.04 -36.69
CA PRO A 213 -7.19 37.25 -37.53
C PRO A 213 -8.30 38.27 -37.21
N GLY A 214 -9.47 37.79 -36.80
CA GLY A 214 -10.60 38.65 -36.40
C GLY A 214 -10.44 39.30 -35.04
N TYR A 215 -9.38 38.97 -34.28
CA TYR A 215 -9.13 39.56 -32.99
C TYR A 215 -8.32 40.86 -33.13
N GLY A 216 -8.95 42.01 -32.87
CA GLY A 216 -8.30 43.32 -33.04
C GLY A 216 -7.04 43.54 -32.18
N LYS A 217 -6.86 42.75 -31.11
CA LYS A 217 -5.64 42.74 -30.26
C LYS A 217 -4.85 41.44 -30.37
N ARG A 218 -4.92 40.78 -31.53
CA ARG A 218 -4.11 39.61 -31.87
C ARG A 218 -2.64 39.84 -31.54
N ASP A 219 -2.02 38.85 -30.92
CA ASP A 219 -0.65 38.91 -30.40
C ASP A 219 0.02 37.55 -30.59
N ILE A 220 0.82 37.43 -31.65
CA ILE A 220 1.48 36.18 -32.04
C ILE A 220 2.46 35.71 -30.96
N ILE A 221 3.13 36.65 -30.29
CA ILE A 221 4.10 36.35 -29.24
C ILE A 221 3.39 35.73 -28.04
N LYS A 222 2.25 36.30 -27.62
CA LYS A 222 1.41 35.70 -26.56
C LYS A 222 0.86 34.35 -26.97
N SER A 223 0.37 34.21 -28.20
CA SER A 223 -0.11 32.93 -28.72
C SER A 223 0.96 31.85 -28.65
N LEU A 224 2.17 32.14 -29.15
CA LEU A 224 3.32 31.24 -29.07
C LEU A 224 3.69 30.89 -27.61
N ALA A 225 3.67 31.87 -26.71
CA ALA A 225 3.96 31.65 -25.30
C ALA A 225 2.95 30.68 -24.66
N LEU A 226 1.66 30.83 -24.96
CA LEU A 226 0.59 29.96 -24.45
C LEU A 226 0.72 28.52 -24.96
N PHE A 227 0.95 28.33 -26.27
CA PHE A 227 1.17 26.98 -26.81
C PHE A 227 2.42 26.32 -26.26
N LYS A 228 3.54 27.06 -26.13
CA LYS A 228 4.76 26.54 -25.51
C LYS A 228 4.53 26.16 -24.04
N ARG A 229 3.75 26.95 -23.31
CA ARG A 229 3.36 26.65 -21.94
C ARG A 229 2.52 25.37 -21.87
N LEU A 230 1.55 25.20 -22.76
CA LEU A 230 0.75 23.96 -22.85
C LEU A 230 1.64 22.73 -23.05
N ILE A 231 2.55 22.77 -24.02
CA ILE A 231 3.46 21.66 -24.34
C ILE A 231 4.36 21.31 -23.14
N LYS A 232 4.82 22.34 -22.41
CA LYS A 232 5.72 22.19 -21.27
C LYS A 232 4.99 21.68 -20.02
N ASP A 233 3.89 22.34 -19.64
CA ASP A 233 3.20 22.12 -18.37
C ASP A 233 2.26 20.90 -18.47
N HIS A 234 1.78 20.56 -19.67
CA HIS A 234 0.83 19.46 -19.91
C HIS A 234 1.30 18.51 -21.02
N PRO A 235 2.46 17.85 -20.90
CA PRO A 235 3.06 17.05 -21.97
C PRO A 235 2.24 15.80 -22.38
N ARG A 236 1.23 15.43 -21.60
CA ARG A 236 0.29 14.32 -21.89
C ARG A 236 -1.08 14.79 -22.38
N SER A 237 -1.27 16.10 -22.55
CA SER A 237 -2.54 16.65 -23.03
C SER A 237 -2.82 16.20 -24.47
N PRO A 238 -4.10 15.92 -24.82
CA PRO A 238 -4.48 15.63 -26.21
C PRO A 238 -4.25 16.82 -27.15
N TRP A 239 -3.98 18.02 -26.63
CA TRP A 239 -3.76 19.25 -27.41
C TRP A 239 -2.29 19.50 -27.76
N VAL A 240 -1.35 18.68 -27.28
CA VAL A 240 0.09 18.91 -27.46
C VAL A 240 0.51 18.89 -28.93
N GLU A 241 0.02 17.94 -29.71
CA GLU A 241 0.42 17.81 -31.13
C GLU A 241 -0.15 18.96 -31.97
N GLN A 242 -1.40 19.38 -31.70
CA GLN A 242 -1.98 20.57 -32.31
C GLN A 242 -1.22 21.83 -31.90
N ALA A 243 -0.86 21.97 -30.61
CA ALA A 243 -0.09 23.12 -30.13
C ALA A 243 1.30 23.20 -30.80
N LYS A 244 2.00 22.08 -31.00
CA LYS A 244 3.26 22.04 -31.75
C LYS A 244 3.08 22.49 -33.19
N THR A 245 2.00 22.05 -33.83
CA THR A 245 1.66 22.45 -35.20
C THR A 245 1.44 23.95 -35.29
N TRP A 246 0.68 24.53 -34.36
CA TRP A 246 0.48 25.97 -34.26
C TRP A 246 1.78 26.74 -34.01
N VAL A 247 2.66 26.23 -33.14
CA VAL A 247 3.97 26.84 -32.91
C VAL A 247 4.77 26.91 -34.21
N GLY A 248 4.85 25.80 -34.96
CA GLY A 248 5.54 25.77 -36.25
C GLY A 248 4.96 26.77 -37.25
N LEU A 249 3.63 26.75 -37.42
CA LEU A 249 2.92 27.63 -38.35
C LEU A 249 3.12 29.11 -38.01
N LEU A 250 2.99 29.49 -36.74
CA LEU A 250 3.13 30.88 -36.30
C LEU A 250 4.56 31.39 -36.48
N GLN A 251 5.57 30.55 -36.22
CA GLN A 251 6.97 30.90 -36.44
C GLN A 251 7.32 31.06 -37.93
N GLU A 252 6.76 30.20 -38.78
CA GLU A 252 6.95 30.31 -40.23
C GLU A 252 6.27 31.57 -40.79
N ASN A 253 5.06 31.87 -40.33
CA ASN A 253 4.34 33.09 -40.70
C ASN A 253 5.11 34.37 -40.30
N GLU A 254 5.71 34.39 -39.11
CA GLU A 254 6.56 35.49 -38.65
C GLU A 254 7.79 35.67 -39.56
N LYS A 255 8.47 34.58 -39.93
CA LYS A 255 9.60 34.62 -40.88
C LYS A 255 9.18 35.15 -42.25
N LEU A 256 8.06 34.65 -42.78
CA LEU A 256 7.52 35.10 -44.06
C LEU A 256 7.17 36.59 -44.03
N SER A 257 6.57 37.06 -42.94
CA SER A 257 6.25 38.48 -42.74
C SER A 257 7.51 39.35 -42.79
N HIS A 258 8.58 38.93 -42.11
CA HIS A 258 9.86 39.63 -42.17
C HIS A 258 10.45 39.66 -43.59
N SER A 259 10.43 38.54 -44.31
CA SER A 259 10.92 38.47 -45.69
C SER A 259 10.11 39.36 -46.65
N ILE A 260 8.78 39.45 -46.46
CA ILE A 260 7.92 40.35 -47.25
C ILE A 260 8.28 41.81 -46.99
N GLU A 261 8.57 42.18 -45.75
CA GLU A 261 9.02 43.54 -45.42
C GLU A 261 10.37 43.89 -46.06
N GLU A 262 11.33 42.95 -46.06
CA GLU A 262 12.63 43.13 -46.72
C GLU A 262 12.47 43.29 -48.24
N LEU A 263 11.70 42.41 -48.87
CA LEU A 263 11.40 42.49 -50.31
C LEU A 263 10.72 43.80 -50.65
N SER A 264 9.77 44.26 -49.83
CA SER A 264 9.09 45.54 -50.03
C SER A 264 10.07 46.72 -49.97
N ARG A 265 11.02 46.70 -49.02
CA ARG A 265 12.09 47.72 -48.96
C ARG A 265 13.00 47.70 -50.19
N VAL A 266 13.34 46.52 -50.72
CA VAL A 266 14.16 46.38 -51.93
C VAL A 266 13.43 46.92 -53.15
N ILE A 267 12.15 46.57 -53.32
CA ILE A 267 11.31 47.06 -54.42
C ILE A 267 11.24 48.58 -54.39
N GLU A 268 11.05 49.18 -53.21
CA GLU A 268 10.97 50.64 -53.08
C GLU A 268 12.28 51.34 -53.44
N LYS A 269 13.42 50.79 -53.03
CA LYS A 269 14.74 51.29 -53.45
C LYS A 269 14.96 51.17 -54.95
N SER A 270 14.52 50.06 -55.57
CA SER A 270 14.63 49.87 -57.02
C SER A 270 13.85 50.95 -57.78
N LYS A 271 12.61 51.23 -57.36
CA LYS A 271 11.78 52.29 -57.96
C LYS A 271 12.46 53.66 -57.84
N GLN A 272 13.07 53.96 -56.69
CA GLN A 272 13.79 55.21 -56.49
C GLN A 272 14.98 55.34 -57.46
N VAL A 273 15.76 54.28 -57.64
CA VAL A 273 16.86 54.25 -58.61
C VAL A 273 16.37 54.44 -60.03
N ASP A 274 15.26 53.81 -60.41
CA ASP A 274 14.68 53.95 -61.76
C ASP A 274 14.25 55.41 -62.03
N ILE A 275 13.65 56.08 -61.04
CA ILE A 275 13.30 57.50 -61.11
C ILE A 275 14.55 58.37 -61.28
N GLU A 276 15.60 58.14 -60.47
CA GLU A 276 16.87 58.89 -60.57
C GLU A 276 17.56 58.71 -61.94
N ILE A 277 17.47 57.50 -62.51
CA ILE A 277 18.00 57.22 -63.85
C ILE A 277 17.22 58.00 -64.91
N GLU A 278 15.88 58.04 -64.83
CA GLU A 278 15.06 58.85 -65.75
C GLU A 278 15.36 60.35 -65.64
N GLU A 279 15.48 60.87 -64.42
CA GLU A 279 15.79 62.29 -64.18
C GLU A 279 17.15 62.67 -64.79
N LYS A 280 18.20 61.87 -64.52
CA LYS A 280 19.53 62.09 -65.11
C LYS A 280 19.52 61.99 -66.63
N LYS A 281 18.70 61.11 -67.22
CA LYS A 281 18.52 61.05 -68.68
C LYS A 281 17.88 62.32 -69.23
N ARG A 282 16.88 62.88 -68.54
CA ARG A 282 16.23 64.14 -68.93
C ARG A 282 17.16 65.34 -68.80
N GLU A 283 18.00 65.38 -67.77
CA GLU A 283 19.01 66.43 -67.60
C GLU A 283 20.07 66.41 -68.71
N LYS A 284 20.54 65.24 -69.12
CA LYS A 284 21.52 65.10 -70.22
C LYS A 284 20.95 65.39 -71.62
N ALA A 285 19.63 65.42 -71.77
CA ALA A 285 18.95 65.70 -73.03
C ALA A 285 18.59 67.19 -73.22
N LYS A 286 18.89 68.04 -72.24
CA LYS A 286 18.80 69.51 -72.33
C LYS A 286 20.16 70.11 -72.62
#